data_AF-A0A7V4G7H3-F1
#
_entry.id   AF-A0A7V4G7H3-F1
#
_cell.length_a   1.000
_cell.length_b   1.000
_cell.length_c   1.000
_cell.angle_alpha   90.00
_cell.angle_beta   90.00
_cell.angle_gamma   90.00
#
_symmetry.space_group_name_H-M   'P 1'
#
loop_
_entity.id
_entity.type
_entity.pdbx_description
1 polymer ?
#
loop_
_entity_poly.entity_id
_entity_poly.type
_entity_poly.pdbx_seq_one_letter_code
_entity_poly.pdbx_strand_id
1 'polypeptide(L)'
;MYRLVKIFLLLWCCVTLLGARPFPSRMAGEGGEEQDKTLSPYFVVITDDPTQEALPLKSTRAEVKIAGKVAAVTVTQVYQNRGKKTLEAIYVFPMSTRAAVHAMRMTVGERVIDAEIMKRAEAR
;
A
#
# COMPACT_ATOMS: atom_id res chain seq x y z
N MET A 1 -37.55 36.71 -18.97
CA MET A 1 -36.26 37.13 -18.36
C MET A 1 -35.12 36.09 -18.51
N TYR A 2 -35.17 35.17 -19.49
CA TYR A 2 -34.09 34.20 -19.80
C TYR A 2 -33.49 34.37 -21.22
N ARG A 3 -33.99 35.35 -22.00
CA ARG A 3 -33.56 35.61 -23.38
C ARG A 3 -32.51 36.74 -23.53
N LEU A 4 -32.33 37.59 -22.52
CA LEU A 4 -31.28 38.62 -22.49
C LEU A 4 -29.92 38.13 -21.94
N VAL A 5 -29.92 37.06 -21.13
CA VAL A 5 -28.67 36.53 -20.51
C VAL A 5 -27.81 35.77 -21.52
N LYS A 6 -28.41 35.18 -22.57
CA LYS A 6 -27.68 34.43 -23.61
C LYS A 6 -26.92 35.31 -24.62
N ILE A 7 -27.28 36.59 -24.75
CA ILE A 7 -26.61 37.52 -25.69
C ILE A 7 -25.34 38.12 -25.07
N PHE A 8 -25.29 38.23 -23.74
CA PHE A 8 -24.08 38.65 -23.01
C PHE A 8 -23.00 37.56 -22.93
N LEU A 9 -23.37 36.29 -23.06
CA LEU A 9 -22.46 35.14 -23.00
C LEU A 9 -21.71 34.87 -24.32
N LEU A 10 -22.19 35.42 -25.44
CA LEU A 10 -21.57 35.26 -26.77
C LEU A 10 -20.59 36.39 -27.12
N LEU A 11 -20.62 37.51 -26.40
CA LEU A 11 -19.68 38.63 -26.61
C LEU A 11 -18.41 38.56 -25.74
N TRP A 12 -18.35 37.69 -24.73
CA TRP A 12 -17.12 37.44 -23.96
C TRP A 12 -16.20 36.39 -24.60
N CYS A 13 -16.58 35.79 -25.73
CA CYS A 13 -15.69 34.85 -26.44
C CYS A 13 -14.73 35.54 -27.42
N CYS A 14 -14.83 36.86 -27.64
CA CYS A 14 -14.10 37.56 -28.70
C CYS A 14 -13.03 38.57 -28.19
N VAL A 15 -12.81 38.67 -26.87
CA VAL A 15 -11.80 39.58 -26.28
C VAL A 15 -10.77 38.80 -25.46
N THR A 16 -10.26 37.71 -26.01
CA THR A 16 -9.07 36.98 -25.46
C THR A 16 -8.10 36.50 -26.54
N LEU A 17 -8.27 36.96 -27.79
CA LEU A 17 -7.44 36.53 -28.93
C LEU A 17 -6.27 37.47 -29.27
N LEU A 18 -6.07 38.58 -28.56
CA LEU A 18 -4.95 39.51 -28.79
C LEU A 18 -4.16 39.75 -27.49
N GLY A 19 -3.44 38.72 -27.04
CA GLY A 19 -2.61 38.79 -25.83
C GLY A 19 -1.71 37.58 -25.66
N ALA A 20 -1.17 37.05 -26.76
CA ALA A 20 -0.18 35.98 -26.72
C ALA A 20 1.14 36.50 -26.16
N ARG A 21 1.27 36.50 -24.83
CA ARG A 21 2.57 36.35 -24.17
C ARG A 21 2.68 34.88 -23.77
N PRO A 22 3.69 34.13 -24.24
CA PRO A 22 3.90 32.78 -23.76
C PRO A 22 4.24 32.90 -22.28
N PHE A 23 3.26 32.60 -21.43
CA PHE A 23 3.52 32.29 -20.05
C PHE A 23 4.49 31.10 -20.08
N PRO A 24 5.70 31.21 -19.50
CA PRO A 24 6.52 30.03 -19.31
C PRO A 24 5.75 29.14 -18.36
N SER A 25 5.13 28.11 -18.92
CA SER A 25 4.67 26.93 -18.21
C SER A 25 5.90 26.36 -17.53
N ARG A 26 6.19 26.83 -16.31
CA ARG A 26 7.04 26.10 -15.39
C ARG A 26 6.24 24.84 -15.14
N MET A 27 6.54 23.79 -15.91
CA MET A 27 6.25 22.43 -15.52
C MET A 27 6.86 22.30 -14.13
N ALA A 28 6.04 22.47 -13.11
CA ALA A 28 6.34 21.89 -11.82
C ALA A 28 6.38 20.40 -12.12
N GLY A 29 7.59 19.90 -12.36
CA GLY A 29 7.83 18.47 -12.35
C GLY A 29 7.23 17.95 -11.06
N GLU A 30 6.33 16.99 -11.18
CA GLU A 30 5.93 16.11 -10.09
C GLU A 30 7.20 15.39 -9.64
N GLY A 31 7.94 16.06 -8.76
CA GLY A 31 9.12 15.53 -8.12
C GLY A 31 8.69 14.53 -7.05
N GLY A 32 8.54 13.27 -7.47
CA GLY A 32 8.81 12.09 -6.66
C GLY A 32 7.79 11.71 -5.58
N GLU A 33 6.65 11.14 -5.99
CA GLU A 33 5.86 10.23 -5.15
C GLU A 33 6.09 8.76 -5.52
N GLU A 34 7.32 8.37 -5.89
CA GLU A 34 7.59 7.01 -6.38
C GLU A 34 8.15 6.04 -5.31
N GLN A 35 8.49 6.52 -4.11
CA GLN A 35 9.32 5.75 -3.16
C GLN A 35 8.62 5.11 -1.96
N ASP A 36 7.31 5.30 -1.76
CA ASP A 36 6.60 4.72 -0.60
C ASP A 36 5.43 3.82 -1.01
N LYS A 37 5.65 2.97 -2.02
CA LYS A 37 4.72 1.90 -2.37
C LYS A 37 4.92 0.72 -1.43
N THR A 38 4.16 0.68 -0.34
CA THR A 38 4.11 -0.50 0.54
C THR A 38 3.27 -1.59 -0.11
N LEU A 39 3.88 -2.74 -0.38
CA LEU A 39 3.15 -3.94 -0.80
C LEU A 39 2.43 -4.56 0.41
N SER A 40 1.43 -5.39 0.12
CA SER A 40 0.82 -6.22 1.17
C SER A 40 1.83 -7.26 1.67
N PRO A 41 1.78 -7.70 2.94
CA PRO A 41 2.63 -8.79 3.42
C PRO A 41 2.33 -10.11 2.70
N TYR A 42 3.36 -10.92 2.48
CA TYR A 42 3.26 -12.20 1.77
C TYR A 42 4.29 -13.22 2.25
N PHE A 43 4.04 -14.49 1.93
CA PHE A 43 5.02 -15.55 2.07
C PHE A 43 5.76 -15.78 0.75
N VAL A 44 7.09 -15.88 0.84
CA VAL A 44 7.92 -16.45 -0.23
C VAL A 44 8.12 -17.92 0.10
N VAL A 45 7.53 -18.81 -0.70
CA VAL A 45 7.70 -20.26 -0.55
C VAL A 45 8.98 -20.66 -1.28
N ILE A 46 9.86 -21.38 -0.57
CA ILE A 46 11.10 -21.92 -1.13
C ILE A 46 10.77 -23.32 -1.64
N THR A 47 10.65 -23.50 -2.95
CA THR A 47 10.26 -24.76 -3.58
C THR A 47 10.75 -24.86 -5.03
N ASP A 48 10.97 -26.10 -5.49
CA ASP A 48 11.28 -26.44 -6.89
C ASP A 48 10.01 -26.75 -7.73
N ASP A 49 8.85 -26.98 -7.09
CA ASP A 49 7.57 -27.28 -7.75
C ASP A 49 6.41 -26.42 -7.20
N PRO A 50 6.24 -25.18 -7.71
CA PRO A 50 5.24 -24.24 -7.20
C PRO A 50 3.79 -24.67 -7.45
N THR A 51 3.56 -25.66 -8.33
CA THR A 51 2.19 -26.10 -8.66
C THR A 51 1.63 -27.04 -7.59
N GLN A 52 2.48 -27.85 -6.97
CA GLN A 52 2.10 -28.79 -5.93
C GLN A 52 2.38 -28.27 -4.52
N GLU A 53 3.31 -27.33 -4.38
CA GLU A 53 3.80 -26.81 -3.11
C GLU A 53 3.35 -25.36 -2.89
N ALA A 54 2.03 -25.17 -2.86
CA ALA A 54 1.40 -23.85 -2.71
C ALA A 54 0.94 -23.57 -1.27
N LEU A 55 1.18 -22.32 -0.84
CA LEU A 55 0.68 -21.75 0.42
C LEU A 55 -0.30 -20.59 0.14
N PRO A 56 -1.51 -20.86 -0.37
CA PRO A 56 -2.49 -19.82 -0.67
C PRO A 56 -2.97 -19.07 0.58
N LEU A 57 -3.08 -17.75 0.43
CA LEU A 57 -3.78 -16.85 1.34
C LEU A 57 -5.30 -17.12 1.27
N LYS A 58 -5.93 -17.37 2.42
CA LYS A 58 -7.35 -17.66 2.55
C LYS A 58 -8.18 -16.45 2.93
N SER A 59 -7.66 -15.67 3.86
CA SER A 59 -8.30 -14.46 4.32
C SER A 59 -7.27 -13.49 4.85
N THR A 60 -7.57 -12.22 4.65
CA THR A 60 -6.89 -11.09 5.28
C THR A 60 -7.94 -10.26 5.98
N ARG A 61 -7.68 -9.92 7.23
CA ARG A 61 -8.45 -8.96 7.99
C ARG A 61 -7.51 -7.87 8.48
N ALA A 62 -7.91 -6.62 8.30
CA ALA A 62 -7.20 -5.46 8.82
C ALA A 62 -8.13 -4.71 9.76
N GLU A 63 -7.70 -4.56 11.00
CA GLU A 63 -8.37 -3.71 11.99
C GLU A 63 -7.55 -2.44 12.15
N VAL A 64 -8.19 -1.29 11.94
CA VAL A 64 -7.53 0.01 11.93
C VAL A 64 -8.15 0.89 13.00
N LYS A 65 -7.32 1.38 13.92
CA LYS A 65 -7.69 2.39 14.92
C LYS A 65 -6.96 3.68 14.60
N ILE A 66 -7.70 4.77 14.40
CA ILE A 66 -7.14 6.07 14.01
C ILE A 66 -7.26 7.04 15.17
N ALA A 67 -6.15 7.67 15.55
CA ALA A 67 -6.09 8.72 16.55
C ALA A 67 -5.24 9.87 16.01
N GLY A 68 -5.90 10.95 15.57
CA GLY A 68 -5.22 12.08 14.92
C GLY A 68 -4.45 11.62 13.68
N LYS A 69 -3.12 11.80 13.70
CA LYS A 69 -2.21 11.44 12.59
C LYS A 69 -1.61 10.04 12.70
N VAL A 70 -2.04 9.25 13.68
CA VAL A 70 -1.51 7.89 13.93
C VAL A 70 -2.60 6.87 13.61
N ALA A 71 -2.22 5.83 12.86
CA ALA A 71 -3.04 4.65 12.63
C ALA A 71 -2.37 3.42 13.25
N ALA A 72 -3.05 2.79 14.21
CA ALA A 72 -2.66 1.48 14.71
C ALA A 72 -3.39 0.42 13.89
N VAL A 73 -2.63 -0.45 13.22
CA VAL A 73 -3.17 -1.47 12.32
C VAL A 73 -2.82 -2.86 12.86
N THR A 74 -3.84 -3.70 13.00
CA THR A 74 -3.66 -5.13 13.25
C THR A 74 -4.07 -5.90 12.00
N VAL A 75 -3.10 -6.60 11.39
CA VAL A 75 -3.33 -7.45 10.23
C VAL A 75 -3.36 -8.91 10.68
N THR A 76 -4.41 -9.63 10.30
CA THR A 76 -4.55 -11.07 10.51
C THR A 76 -4.68 -11.75 9.15
N GLN A 77 -3.73 -12.60 8.81
CA GLN A 77 -3.74 -13.37 7.57
C GLN A 77 -3.80 -14.87 7.89
N VAL A 78 -4.68 -15.58 7.20
CA VAL A 78 -4.79 -17.04 7.31
C VAL A 78 -4.27 -17.66 6.03
N TYR A 79 -3.26 -18.50 6.15
CA TYR A 79 -2.70 -19.28 5.06
C TYR A 79 -3.02 -20.76 5.26
N GLN A 80 -3.10 -21.51 4.17
CA GLN A 80 -3.28 -22.96 4.23
C GLN A 80 -2.30 -23.64 3.29
N ASN A 81 -1.45 -24.51 3.81
CA ASN A 81 -0.71 -25.44 2.96
C ASN A 81 -1.69 -26.46 2.39
N ARG A 82 -1.86 -26.49 1.06
CA ARG A 82 -2.72 -27.46 0.36
C ARG A 82 -1.96 -28.70 -0.13
N GLY A 83 -0.63 -28.65 -0.09
CA GLY A 83 0.22 -29.77 -0.46
C GLY A 83 0.25 -30.84 0.62
N LYS A 84 0.87 -31.98 0.28
CA LYS A 84 1.10 -33.09 1.22
C LYS A 84 2.47 -33.03 1.90
N LYS A 85 3.31 -32.08 1.50
CA LYS A 85 4.68 -31.90 2.00
C LYS A 85 4.74 -30.68 2.92
N THR A 86 5.69 -30.73 3.85
CA THR A 86 6.09 -29.56 4.65
C THR A 86 6.73 -28.52 3.73
N LEU A 87 6.34 -27.25 3.90
CA LEU A 87 6.88 -26.12 3.12
C LEU A 87 7.84 -25.32 3.96
N GLU A 88 8.93 -24.87 3.34
CA GLU A 88 9.77 -23.80 3.86
C GLU A 88 9.32 -22.48 3.25
N ALA A 89 9.09 -21.46 4.08
CA ALA A 89 8.63 -20.16 3.61
C ALA A 89 9.13 -19.01 4.49
N ILE A 90 9.38 -17.88 3.84
CA ILE A 90 9.80 -16.63 4.49
C ILE A 90 8.62 -15.67 4.48
N TYR A 91 8.20 -15.21 5.65
CA TYR A 91 7.19 -14.15 5.76
C TYR A 91 7.85 -12.78 5.55
N VAL A 92 7.41 -12.06 4.53
CA VAL A 92 7.92 -10.74 4.16
C VAL A 92 6.88 -9.69 4.48
N PHE A 93 7.28 -8.67 5.26
CA PHE A 93 6.47 -7.49 5.56
C PHE A 93 7.11 -6.25 4.93
N PRO A 94 6.60 -5.76 3.78
CA PRO A 94 7.12 -4.57 3.09
C PRO A 94 6.65 -3.31 3.81
N MET A 95 7.45 -2.83 4.76
CA MET A 95 7.09 -1.68 5.59
C MET A 95 7.48 -0.35 4.94
N SER A 96 6.62 0.67 5.13
CA SER A 96 6.99 2.07 4.87
C SER A 96 8.08 2.51 5.83
N THR A 97 8.93 3.46 5.42
CA THR A 97 9.87 4.14 6.33
C THR A 97 9.17 4.94 7.43
N ARG A 98 7.85 5.16 7.32
CA ARG A 98 7.01 5.89 8.28
C ARG A 98 6.23 4.98 9.24
N ALA A 99 6.45 3.67 9.18
CA ALA A 99 5.76 2.69 10.02
C ALA A 99 6.75 1.87 10.85
N ALA A 100 6.25 1.21 11.89
CA ALA A 100 6.99 0.26 12.71
C ALA A 100 6.07 -0.90 13.11
N VAL A 101 6.56 -2.14 13.01
CA VAL A 101 5.90 -3.31 13.61
C VAL A 101 6.37 -3.39 15.05
N HIS A 102 5.40 -3.40 15.98
CA HIS A 102 5.67 -3.45 17.42
C HIS A 102 5.18 -4.75 18.08
N ALA A 103 4.49 -5.63 17.34
CA ALA A 103 4.15 -6.98 17.77
C ALA A 103 3.92 -7.88 16.56
N MET A 104 4.30 -9.16 16.67
CA MET A 104 3.95 -10.20 15.71
C MET A 104 3.74 -11.52 16.45
N ARG A 105 2.64 -12.20 16.12
CA ARG A 105 2.31 -13.55 16.57
C ARG A 105 1.92 -14.39 15.37
N MET A 106 2.41 -15.62 15.31
CA MET A 106 2.06 -16.60 14.30
C MET A 106 1.61 -17.89 14.99
N THR A 107 0.56 -18.51 14.47
CA THR A 107 0.07 -19.81 14.95
C THR A 107 0.15 -20.81 13.81
N VAL A 108 0.85 -21.92 14.02
CA VAL A 108 1.05 -22.99 13.04
C VAL A 108 0.66 -24.32 13.67
N GLY A 109 -0.52 -24.84 13.29
CA GLY A 109 -1.11 -25.98 13.99
C GLY A 109 -1.32 -25.65 15.46
N GLU A 110 -0.70 -26.43 16.34
CA GLU A 110 -0.77 -26.25 17.81
C GLU A 110 0.31 -25.29 18.35
N ARG A 111 1.25 -24.85 17.50
CA ARG A 111 2.39 -24.03 17.93
C ARG A 111 2.06 -22.55 17.83
N VAL A 112 2.36 -21.80 18.89
CA VAL A 112 2.32 -20.33 18.88
C VAL A 112 3.76 -19.81 18.90
N ILE A 113 4.04 -18.88 18.00
CA ILE A 113 5.34 -18.23 17.83
C ILE A 113 5.11 -16.73 18.07
N ASP A 114 5.73 -16.20 19.11
CA ASP A 114 5.72 -14.77 19.43
C ASP A 114 7.06 -14.16 19.02
N ALA A 115 7.01 -13.07 18.27
CA ALA A 115 8.22 -12.37 17.86
C ALA A 115 8.70 -11.44 18.97
N GLU A 116 9.98 -11.55 19.31
CA GLU A 116 10.69 -10.55 20.11
C GLU A 116 11.18 -9.44 19.18
N ILE A 117 10.70 -8.21 19.39
CA ILE A 117 11.02 -7.09 18.52
C ILE A 117 12.08 -6.21 19.18
N MET A 118 13.25 -6.21 18.57
CA MET A 118 14.41 -5.45 19.01
C MET A 118 14.85 -4.48 17.91
N LYS A 119 15.61 -3.44 18.29
CA LYS A 119 16.27 -2.61 17.29
C LYS A 119 17.28 -3.46 16.54
N ARG A 120 17.50 -3.15 15.25
CA ARG A 120 18.42 -3.91 14.38
C ARG A 120 19.84 -4.11 14.96
N ALA A 121 20.34 -3.14 15.72
CA ALA A 121 21.66 -3.24 16.37
C ALA A 121 21.69 -4.22 17.56
N GLU A 122 20.54 -4.45 18.19
CA GLU A 122 20.39 -5.28 19.40
C GLU A 122 19.96 -6.73 19.04
N ALA A 123 19.38 -6.93 17.86
CA ALA A 123 18.80 -8.21 17.43
C ALA A 123 19.80 -9.25 16.86
N ARG A 124 21.12 -9.06 17.07
CA ARG A 124 22.17 -9.94 16.53
C ARG A 124 22.57 -11.06 17.49
#